data_AF-A0A094KX59-F1
#
_entry.id   AF-A0A094KX59-F1
#
_cell.length_a   1.000
_cell.length_b   1.000
_cell.length_c   1.000
_cell.angle_alpha   90.00
_cell.angle_beta   90.00
_cell.angle_gamma   90.00
#
_symmetry.space_group_name_H-M   'P 1'
#
loop_
_entity.id
_entity.type
_entity.pdbx_description
1 polymer ?
#
loop_
_entity_poly.entity_id
_entity_poly.type
_entity_poly.pdbx_seq_one_letter_code
_entity_poly.pdbx_strand_id
1 'polypeptide(L)'
;MEESKNEKVNQAHVLFDRFVQASTCKGTLKAFQELCDYLELKPKDYRSFYHKLKSKLNYWKAKALWAKLDKRGSHKDYKKGKAC
;
A
#
# COMPACT_ATOMS: atom_id res chain seq x y z
N MET A 1 24.07 11.38 -2.70
CA MET A 1 22.74 11.18 -3.33
C MET A 1 21.97 9.97 -2.78
N GLU A 2 22.49 9.18 -1.82
CA GLU A 2 21.74 8.08 -1.18
C GLU A 2 20.82 8.52 -0.03
N GLU A 3 21.15 9.59 0.70
CA GLU A 3 20.32 10.13 1.79
C GLU A 3 18.89 10.43 1.33
N SER A 4 18.73 11.10 0.19
CA SER A 4 17.42 11.48 -0.35
C SER A 4 16.53 10.29 -0.70
N LYS A 5 17.11 9.12 -1.03
CA LYS A 5 16.35 7.89 -1.29
C LYS A 5 15.89 7.24 0.02
N ASN A 6 16.76 7.23 1.02
CA ASN A 6 16.45 6.65 2.33
C ASN A 6 15.42 7.48 3.10
N GLU A 7 15.53 8.81 3.05
CA GLU A 7 14.51 9.73 3.57
C GLU A 7 13.16 9.49 2.90
N LYS A 8 13.18 9.28 1.57
CA LYS A 8 11.94 9.02 0.84
C LYS A 8 11.26 7.71 1.27
N VAL A 9 12.04 6.66 1.50
CA VAL A 9 11.54 5.37 1.99
C VAL A 9 10.99 5.51 3.42
N ASN A 10 11.67 6.27 4.27
CA ASN A 10 11.24 6.49 5.64
C ASN A 10 9.90 7.24 5.71
N GLN A 11 9.71 8.27 4.88
CA GLN A 11 8.45 9.01 4.82
C GLN A 11 7.28 8.14 4.35
N ALA A 12 7.49 7.23 3.40
CA ALA A 12 6.45 6.28 2.98
C ALA A 12 6.01 5.36 4.14
N HIS A 13 6.96 4.94 4.99
CA HIS A 13 6.67 4.12 6.16
C HIS A 13 5.85 4.88 7.20
N VAL A 14 6.19 6.14 7.47
CA VAL A 14 5.43 7.02 8.39
C VAL A 14 4.00 7.24 7.89
N LEU A 15 3.83 7.53 6.60
CA LEU A 15 2.51 7.70 5.99
C LEU A 15 1.67 6.42 6.07
N PHE A 16 2.29 5.27 5.86
CA PHE A 16 1.62 3.98 6.02
C PHE A 16 1.21 3.71 7.47
N ASP A 17 2.07 3.99 8.44
CA ASP A 17 1.74 3.87 9.87
C ASP A 17 0.55 4.77 10.24
N ARG A 18 0.53 6.02 9.73
CA ARG A 18 -0.60 6.94 9.92
C ARG A 18 -1.90 6.38 9.33
N PHE A 19 -1.84 5.78 8.15
CA PHE A 19 -2.98 5.14 7.52
C PHE A 19 -3.51 3.97 8.35
N VAL A 20 -2.62 3.09 8.84
CA VAL A 20 -2.99 1.92 9.64
C VAL A 20 -3.54 2.31 11.03
N GLN A 21 -3.03 3.38 11.63
CA GLN A 21 -3.42 3.83 12.97
C GLN A 21 -4.62 4.80 12.98
N ALA A 22 -5.09 5.27 11.82
CA ALA A 22 -6.20 6.20 11.75
C ALA A 22 -7.49 5.58 12.34
N SER A 23 -8.09 6.27 13.31
CA SER A 23 -9.26 5.82 14.06
C SER A 23 -10.59 6.44 13.57
N THR A 24 -10.55 7.29 12.55
CA THR A 24 -11.73 7.95 11.98
C THR A 24 -11.78 7.73 10.48
N CYS A 25 -12.99 7.60 9.92
CA CYS A 25 -13.18 7.41 8.48
C CYS A 25 -12.48 8.51 7.65
N LYS A 26 -12.70 9.78 8.01
CA LYS A 26 -12.05 10.93 7.36
C LYS A 26 -10.53 10.89 7.48
N GLY A 27 -10.01 10.48 8.65
CA GLY A 27 -8.57 10.30 8.88
C GLY A 27 -7.97 9.21 8.01
N THR A 28 -8.63 8.05 7.92
CA THR A 28 -8.17 6.92 7.10
C THR A 28 -8.15 7.29 5.61
N LEU A 29 -9.22 7.91 5.11
CA LEU A 29 -9.28 8.35 3.71
C LEU A 29 -8.18 9.38 3.39
N LYS A 30 -7.97 10.36 4.25
CA LYS A 30 -6.93 11.37 4.07
C LYS A 30 -5.52 10.75 4.09
N ALA A 31 -5.23 9.92 5.09
CA ALA A 31 -3.92 9.29 5.21
C ALA A 31 -3.62 8.34 4.03
N PHE A 32 -4.63 7.64 3.54
CA PHE A 32 -4.49 6.81 2.34
C PHE A 32 -4.21 7.64 1.09
N GLN A 33 -4.90 8.76 0.92
CA GLN A 33 -4.67 9.68 -0.21
C GLN A 33 -3.25 10.25 -0.16
N GLU A 34 -2.80 10.74 1.00
CA GLU A 34 -1.43 11.25 1.20
C GLU A 34 -0.37 10.18 0.85
N LEU A 35 -0.59 8.93 1.27
CA LEU A 35 0.29 7.80 0.93
C LEU A 35 0.31 7.54 -0.58
N CYS A 36 -0.84 7.55 -1.24
CA CYS A 36 -0.93 7.33 -2.68
C CYS A 36 -0.24 8.44 -3.47
N ASP A 37 -0.47 9.71 -3.10
CA ASP A 37 0.15 10.87 -3.75
C ASP A 37 1.67 10.81 -3.58
N TYR A 38 2.15 10.51 -2.38
CA TYR A 38 3.57 10.39 -2.08
C TYR A 38 4.27 9.27 -2.86
N LEU A 39 3.58 8.13 -3.04
CA LEU A 39 4.08 7.00 -3.82
C LEU A 39 3.81 7.13 -5.33
N GLU A 40 3.21 8.25 -5.77
CA GLU A 40 2.80 8.50 -7.16
C GLU A 40 1.92 7.36 -7.71
N LEU A 41 1.00 6.88 -6.88
CA LEU A 41 0.07 5.82 -7.22
C LEU A 41 -1.30 6.41 -7.53
N LYS A 42 -1.93 5.93 -8.61
CA LYS A 42 -3.31 6.28 -8.96
C LYS A 42 -4.25 5.21 -8.42
N PRO A 43 -5.08 5.50 -7.39
CA PRO A 43 -6.01 4.51 -6.83
C PRO A 43 -7.05 4.02 -7.84
N LYS A 44 -7.32 4.84 -8.88
CA LYS A 44 -8.25 4.51 -9.97
C LYS A 44 -7.76 3.37 -10.87
N ASP A 45 -6.45 3.10 -10.91
CA ASP A 45 -5.85 2.00 -11.70
C ASP A 45 -5.93 0.65 -10.95
N TYR A 46 -7.14 0.25 -10.57
CA TYR A 46 -7.44 -0.83 -9.62
C TYR A 46 -6.74 -2.17 -9.91
N ARG A 47 -6.59 -2.55 -11.20
CA ARG A 47 -5.95 -3.83 -11.58
C ARG A 47 -4.48 -3.91 -11.19
N SER A 48 -3.77 -2.77 -11.22
CA SER A 48 -2.34 -2.71 -10.97
C SER A 48 -1.98 -2.06 -9.63
N PHE A 49 -2.92 -1.34 -9.03
CA PHE A 49 -2.71 -0.54 -7.84
C PHE A 49 -2.10 -1.35 -6.70
N TYR A 50 -2.70 -2.48 -6.32
CA TYR A 50 -2.23 -3.31 -5.21
C TYR A 50 -0.78 -3.79 -5.42
N HIS A 51 -0.47 -4.30 -6.61
CA HIS A 51 0.87 -4.80 -6.94
C HIS A 51 1.92 -3.68 -6.90
N LYS A 52 1.58 -2.49 -7.40
CA LYS A 52 2.46 -1.30 -7.35
C LYS A 52 2.66 -0.81 -5.92
N LEU A 53 1.59 -0.72 -5.12
CA LEU A 53 1.64 -0.32 -3.71
C LEU A 53 2.56 -1.24 -2.92
N LYS A 54 2.34 -2.55 -3.03
CA LYS A 54 3.16 -3.58 -2.36
C LYS A 54 4.62 -3.48 -2.78
N SER A 55 4.91 -3.27 -4.07
CA SER A 55 6.28 -3.18 -4.57
C SER A 55 7.01 -1.91 -4.13
N LYS A 56 6.31 -0.76 -4.04
CA LYS A 56 6.90 0.50 -3.60
C LYS A 56 7.07 0.60 -2.08
N LEU A 57 6.30 -0.16 -1.31
CA LEU A 57 6.33 -0.13 0.15
C LEU A 57 7.03 -1.36 0.77
N ASN A 58 8.36 -1.32 0.79
CA ASN A 58 9.19 -2.35 1.44
C ASN A 58 9.33 -2.11 2.95
N TYR A 59 8.20 -2.17 3.66
CA TYR A 59 8.13 -1.95 5.11
C TYR A 59 7.80 -3.24 5.86
N TRP A 60 8.51 -3.52 6.97
CA TRP A 60 8.32 -4.77 7.73
C TRP A 60 6.90 -4.91 8.29
N LYS A 61 6.27 -3.82 8.77
CA LYS A 61 4.87 -3.87 9.23
C LYS A 61 3.90 -4.14 8.08
N ALA A 62 4.19 -3.59 6.90
CA ALA A 62 3.36 -3.81 5.71
C ALA A 62 3.47 -5.24 5.19
N LYS A 63 4.65 -5.90 5.29
CA LYS A 63 4.84 -7.30 4.85
C LYS A 63 3.85 -8.27 5.49
N ALA A 64 3.55 -8.11 6.78
CA ALA A 64 2.58 -8.95 7.47
C ALA A 64 1.15 -8.80 6.90
N LEU A 65 0.78 -7.59 6.51
CA LEU A 65 -0.49 -7.29 5.84
C LEU A 65 -0.52 -7.89 4.42
N TRP A 66 0.54 -7.67 3.64
CA TRP A 66 0.66 -8.20 2.27
C TRP A 66 0.54 -9.72 2.24
N ALA A 67 1.19 -10.43 3.15
CA ALA A 67 1.09 -11.89 3.22
C ALA A 67 -0.36 -12.37 3.43
N LYS A 68 -1.14 -11.68 4.27
CA LYS A 68 -2.56 -12.04 4.49
C LYS A 68 -3.41 -11.77 3.25
N LEU A 69 -3.21 -10.63 2.61
CA LEU A 69 -3.94 -10.25 1.39
C LEU A 69 -3.59 -11.15 0.21
N ASP A 70 -2.30 -11.44 0.00
CA ASP A 70 -1.82 -12.35 -1.05
C ASP A 70 -2.37 -13.76 -0.88
N LYS A 71 -2.38 -14.28 0.36
CA LYS A 71 -2.94 -15.60 0.67
C LYS A 71 -4.43 -15.67 0.35
N ARG A 72 -5.18 -14.59 0.60
CA ARG A 72 -6.60 -14.53 0.20
C ARG A 72 -6.72 -14.41 -1.31
N GLY A 73 -5.97 -13.51 -1.96
CA GLY A 73 -6.05 -13.26 -3.41
C GLY A 73 -5.59 -14.44 -4.28
N SER A 74 -4.76 -15.33 -3.76
CA SER A 74 -4.32 -16.55 -4.46
C SER A 74 -5.34 -17.69 -4.40
N HIS A 75 -6.48 -17.51 -3.72
CA HIS A 75 -7.54 -18.51 -3.71
C HIS A 75 -8.03 -18.82 -5.14
N LYS A 76 -8.24 -20.10 -5.42
CA LYS A 76 -8.58 -20.63 -6.75
C LYS A 76 -9.81 -19.95 -7.38
N ASP A 77 -10.79 -19.61 -6.56
CA ASP A 77 -12.04 -18.96 -7.01
C ASP A 77 -11.80 -17.59 -7.63
N TYR A 78 -10.72 -16.89 -7.23
CA TYR A 78 -10.37 -15.59 -7.81
C TYR A 78 -9.61 -15.70 -9.14
N LYS A 79 -9.32 -16.92 -9.63
CA LYS A 79 -8.65 -17.17 -10.92
C LYS A 79 -7.41 -16.30 -11.15
N LYS A 80 -6.57 -16.14 -10.11
CA LYS A 80 -5.39 -15.24 -10.11
C LYS A 80 -5.74 -13.77 -10.41
N GLY A 81 -6.83 -13.27 -9.82
CA GLY A 81 -7.31 -11.90 -10.02
C GLY A 81 -7.98 -11.65 -11.37
N LYS A 82 -8.41 -12.71 -12.08
CA LYS A 82 -9.10 -12.65 -13.38
C LYS A 82 -10.59 -13.02 -13.30
N ALA A 83 -11.12 -13.25 -12.10
CA ALA A 83 -12.53 -13.57 -11.92
C ALA A 83 -13.46 -12.36 -12.19
N CYS A 84 -12.91 -11.14 -12.19
CA CYS A 84 -13.62 -9.88 -12.49
C CYS A 84 -13.12 -9.23 -13.78
#